data_AF-A0A7Y4NWY4-F1
#
_entry.id   AF-A0A7Y4NWY4-F1
#
_cell.length_a   1.000
_cell.length_b   1.000
_cell.length_c   1.000
_cell.angle_alpha   90.00
_cell.angle_beta   90.00
_cell.angle_gamma   90.00
#
_symmetry.space_group_name_H-M   'P 1'
#
loop_
_entity.id
_entity.type
_entity.pdbx_description
1 polymer ?
#
loop_
_entity_poly.entity_id
_entity_poly.type
_entity_poly.pdbx_seq_one_letter_code
_entity_poly.pdbx_strand_id
1 'polypeptide(L)'
;MSCQTVSPELIAYHFGTLDPEARKAVEDHLPECGKCLREFIALKRDLETSEEGPLPSPQARERLRLAVARELRPQAATRTWNRWERPLALGGALAALVAAMLVTHQASVREAVAPRTLSLVEKDGAEGR
;
A
#
# COMPACT_ATOMS: atom_id res chain seq x y z
N MET A 1 -1.25 0.80 -38.36
CA MET A 1 -2.65 0.51 -38.75
C MET A 1 -3.15 1.61 -39.68
N SER A 2 -4.13 1.35 -40.55
CA SER A 2 -4.64 2.36 -41.50
C SER A 2 -5.93 3.01 -41.01
N CYS A 3 -6.25 4.22 -41.46
CA CYS A 3 -7.50 4.90 -41.11
C CYS A 3 -8.76 4.07 -41.49
N GLN A 4 -8.68 3.30 -42.58
CA GLN A 4 -9.80 2.46 -43.05
C GLN A 4 -10.11 1.32 -42.09
N THR A 5 -9.11 0.87 -41.33
CA THR A 5 -9.25 -0.18 -40.32
C THR A 5 -9.68 0.39 -38.98
N VAL A 6 -9.17 1.58 -38.59
CA VAL A 6 -9.47 2.19 -37.28
C VAL A 6 -10.89 2.76 -37.21
N SER A 7 -11.35 3.45 -38.26
CA SER A 7 -12.67 4.11 -38.27
C SER A 7 -13.85 3.19 -37.87
N PRO A 8 -13.99 1.95 -38.42
CA PRO A 8 -15.07 1.05 -37.98
C PRO A 8 -14.90 0.50 -36.55
N GLU A 9 -13.69 0.48 -36.01
CA GLU A 9 -13.40 -0.04 -34.66
C GLU A 9 -13.68 0.97 -33.54
N LEU A 10 -13.88 2.25 -33.85
CA LEU A 10 -14.05 3.33 -32.85
C LEU A 10 -15.22 3.09 -31.87
N ILE A 11 -16.32 2.46 -32.34
CA ILE A 11 -17.47 2.13 -31.49
C ILE A 11 -17.11 1.02 -30.50
N ALA A 12 -16.50 -0.07 -30.99
CA ALA A 12 -16.05 -1.18 -30.15
C ALA A 12 -14.96 -0.74 -29.17
N TYR A 13 -14.09 0.18 -29.60
CA TYR A 13 -13.09 0.81 -28.73
C TYR A 13 -13.77 1.62 -27.60
N HIS A 14 -14.78 2.44 -27.91
CA HIS A 14 -15.53 3.21 -26.91
C HIS A 14 -16.16 2.33 -25.83
N PHE A 15 -16.78 1.22 -26.23
CA PHE A 15 -17.40 0.27 -25.30
C PHE A 15 -16.42 -0.73 -24.68
N GLY A 16 -15.14 -0.71 -25.07
CA GLY A 16 -14.13 -1.62 -24.56
C GLY A 16 -14.32 -3.09 -24.95
N THR A 17 -14.95 -3.35 -26.10
CA THR A 17 -15.27 -4.71 -26.59
C THR A 17 -14.26 -5.25 -27.61
N LEU A 18 -13.23 -4.47 -27.96
CA LEU A 18 -12.12 -4.93 -28.79
C LEU A 18 -11.26 -5.93 -28.04
N ASP A 19 -10.66 -6.87 -28.78
CA ASP A 19 -9.58 -7.69 -28.25
C ASP A 19 -8.34 -6.82 -27.93
N PRO A 20 -7.41 -7.32 -27.09
CA PRO A 20 -6.27 -6.53 -26.64
C PRO A 20 -5.34 -6.03 -27.77
N GLU A 21 -5.22 -6.78 -28.87
CA GLU A 21 -4.34 -6.42 -29.98
C GLU A 21 -4.96 -5.30 -30.82
N ALA A 22 -6.24 -5.44 -31.20
CA ALA A 22 -6.99 -4.41 -31.89
C ALA A 22 -7.08 -3.13 -31.06
N ARG A 23 -7.35 -3.26 -29.76
CA ARG A 23 -7.37 -2.12 -28.83
C ARG A 23 -6.05 -1.36 -28.85
N LYS A 24 -4.93 -2.08 -28.73
CA LYS A 24 -3.59 -1.48 -28.76
C LYS A 24 -3.34 -0.77 -30.09
N ALA A 25 -3.73 -1.37 -31.20
CA ALA A 25 -3.51 -0.78 -32.52
C ALA A 25 -4.31 0.53 -32.73
N VAL A 26 -5.52 0.64 -32.16
CA VAL A 26 -6.30 1.89 -32.12
C VAL A 26 -5.64 2.92 -31.20
N GLU A 27 -5.21 2.52 -30.00
CA GLU A 27 -4.53 3.39 -29.03
C GLU A 27 -3.22 3.97 -29.57
N ASP A 28 -2.46 3.18 -30.32
CA ASP A 28 -1.23 3.64 -30.97
C ASP A 28 -1.53 4.58 -32.17
N HIS A 29 -2.67 4.43 -32.86
CA HIS A 29 -3.03 5.24 -34.04
C HIS A 29 -3.65 6.61 -33.72
N LEU A 30 -4.50 6.70 -32.70
CA LEU A 30 -5.25 7.92 -32.39
C LEU A 30 -4.36 9.17 -32.14
N PRO A 31 -3.21 9.08 -31.44
CA PRO A 31 -2.32 10.22 -31.24
C PRO A 31 -1.65 10.70 -32.54
N GLU A 32 -1.43 9.81 -33.49
CA GLU A 32 -0.72 10.10 -34.75
C GLU A 32 -1.68 10.60 -35.85
N CYS A 33 -2.98 10.31 -35.74
CA CYS A 33 -3.97 10.62 -36.76
C CYS A 33 -5.06 11.58 -36.26
N GLY A 34 -4.88 12.87 -36.54
CA GLY A 34 -5.87 13.89 -36.17
C GLY A 34 -7.26 13.71 -36.80
N LYS A 35 -7.38 13.00 -37.93
CA LYS A 35 -8.67 12.68 -38.54
C LYS A 35 -9.46 11.69 -37.67
N CYS A 36 -8.86 10.53 -37.38
CA CYS A 36 -9.49 9.49 -36.56
C CYS A 36 -9.75 9.97 -35.14
N LEU A 37 -8.88 10.81 -34.57
CA LEU A 37 -9.12 11.43 -33.27
C LEU A 37 -10.36 12.33 -33.26
N ARG A 38 -10.54 13.17 -34.29
CA ARG A 38 -11.76 14.01 -34.40
C ARG A 38 -13.01 13.18 -34.59
N GLU A 39 -12.96 12.13 -35.41
CA GLU A 39 -14.07 11.18 -35.58
C GLU A 39 -14.44 10.52 -34.24
N PHE A 40 -13.44 10.07 -33.48
CA PHE A 40 -13.66 9.48 -32.16
C PHE A 40 -14.27 10.47 -31.15
N ILE A 41 -13.80 11.72 -31.12
CA ILE A 41 -14.35 12.76 -30.23
C ILE A 41 -15.81 13.08 -30.61
N ALA A 42 -16.12 13.16 -31.90
CA ALA A 42 -17.49 13.38 -32.38
C ALA A 42 -18.40 12.23 -31.94
N LEU A 43 -17.99 10.99 -32.22
CA LEU A 43 -18.71 9.78 -31.80
C LEU A 43 -18.95 9.77 -30.28
N LYS A 44 -17.92 10.06 -29.48
CA LYS A 44 -18.03 10.10 -28.02
C LYS A 44 -19.07 11.13 -27.56
N ARG A 45 -19.06 12.34 -28.16
CA ARG A 45 -20.03 13.39 -27.82
C ARG A 45 -21.45 12.98 -28.18
N ASP A 46 -21.65 12.40 -29.35
CA ASP A 46 -22.97 11.94 -29.77
C ASP A 46 -23.51 10.91 -28.77
N LEU A 47 -22.70 9.93 -28.36
CA LEU A 47 -23.09 8.93 -27.35
C LEU A 47 -23.36 9.52 -25.96
N GLU A 48 -22.60 10.53 -25.53
CA GLU A 48 -22.77 11.19 -24.22
C GLU A 48 -23.96 12.15 -24.17
N THR A 49 -24.36 12.71 -25.32
CA THR A 49 -25.42 13.73 -25.42
C THR A 49 -26.72 13.22 -26.01
N SER A 50 -26.74 12.04 -26.61
CA SER A 50 -27.96 11.32 -26.96
C SER A 50 -28.73 10.97 -25.68
N GLU A 51 -29.55 11.91 -25.20
CA GLU A 51 -30.56 11.69 -24.16
C GLU A 51 -31.74 10.86 -24.71
N GLU A 52 -31.45 9.72 -25.34
CA GLU A 52 -32.47 8.83 -25.87
C GLU A 52 -32.71 7.69 -24.88
N GLY A 53 -33.54 7.95 -23.89
CA GLY A 53 -34.11 6.88 -23.08
C GLY A 53 -34.73 7.32 -21.75
N PRO A 54 -35.69 6.55 -21.23
CA PRO A 54 -36.19 6.77 -19.88
C PRO A 54 -35.04 6.57 -18.88
N LEU A 55 -34.90 7.51 -17.94
CA LEU A 55 -33.92 7.37 -16.87
C LEU A 55 -34.17 6.07 -16.08
N PRO A 56 -33.13 5.27 -15.78
CA PRO A 56 -33.31 4.07 -14.99
C PRO A 56 -33.81 4.42 -13.58
N SER A 57 -34.76 3.62 -13.08
CA SER A 57 -35.39 3.85 -11.78
C SER A 57 -34.36 3.86 -10.64
N PRO A 58 -34.64 4.54 -9.51
CA PRO A 58 -33.74 4.56 -8.35
C PRO A 58 -33.35 3.16 -7.86
N GLN A 59 -34.30 2.21 -7.87
CA GLN A 59 -34.06 0.82 -7.48
C GLN A 59 -33.10 0.09 -8.44
N ALA A 60 -33.23 0.33 -9.75
CA ALA A 60 -32.34 -0.26 -10.74
C ALA A 60 -30.90 0.24 -10.57
N ARG A 61 -30.73 1.55 -10.32
CA ARG A 61 -29.43 2.16 -10.04
C ARG A 61 -28.79 1.58 -8.77
N GLU A 62 -29.57 1.43 -7.70
CA GLU A 62 -29.07 0.88 -6.45
C GLU A 62 -28.63 -0.57 -6.58
N ARG A 63 -29.45 -1.40 -7.25
CA ARG A 63 -29.10 -2.79 -7.56
C ARG A 63 -27.80 -2.89 -8.35
N LEU A 64 -27.60 -2.02 -9.35
CA LEU A 64 -26.36 -1.98 -10.14
C LEU A 64 -25.16 -1.60 -9.28
N ARG A 65 -25.26 -0.55 -8.45
CA ARG A 65 -24.17 -0.16 -7.53
C ARG A 65 -23.77 -1.28 -6.61
N LEU A 66 -24.74 -2.00 -6.03
CA LEU A 66 -24.48 -3.16 -5.18
C LEU A 66 -23.87 -4.35 -5.94
N ALA A 67 -24.19 -4.52 -7.22
CA ALA A 67 -23.55 -5.53 -8.06
C ALA A 67 -22.08 -5.18 -8.33
N VAL A 68 -21.82 -3.96 -8.82
CA VAL A 68 -20.47 -3.44 -9.10
C VAL A 68 -19.60 -3.46 -7.83
N ALA A 69 -20.13 -3.04 -6.68
CA ALA A 69 -19.39 -3.06 -5.42
C ALA A 69 -19.02 -4.47 -4.94
N ARG A 70 -19.78 -5.51 -5.35
CA ARG A 70 -19.44 -6.90 -5.05
C ARG A 70 -18.35 -7.45 -5.97
N GLU A 71 -18.38 -7.06 -7.23
CA GLU A 71 -17.45 -7.54 -8.25
C GLU A 71 -16.09 -6.83 -8.18
N LEU A 72 -16.10 -5.50 -8.01
CA LEU A 72 -14.90 -4.68 -7.88
C LEU A 72 -14.39 -4.58 -6.44
N ARG A 73 -15.04 -5.26 -5.49
CA ARG A 73 -14.53 -5.31 -4.11
C ARG A 73 -13.09 -5.82 -4.22
N PRO A 74 -12.10 -5.01 -3.80
CA PRO A 74 -10.76 -5.54 -3.67
C PRO A 74 -10.93 -6.81 -2.86
N GLN A 75 -10.34 -7.92 -3.31
CA GLN A 75 -9.89 -8.90 -2.36
C GLN A 75 -8.92 -8.11 -1.51
N ALA A 76 -9.45 -7.42 -0.49
CA ALA A 76 -8.68 -6.83 0.56
C ALA A 76 -7.81 -8.00 0.92
N ALA A 77 -6.52 -7.88 0.60
CA ALA A 77 -5.55 -8.77 1.13
C ALA A 77 -5.85 -8.69 2.61
N THR A 78 -6.60 -9.68 3.10
CA THR A 78 -6.53 -10.15 4.44
C THR A 78 -5.12 -10.69 4.46
N ARG A 79 -4.18 -9.74 4.49
CA ARG A 79 -2.91 -9.81 5.17
C ARG A 79 -3.39 -10.25 6.54
N THR A 80 -3.48 -11.56 6.66
CA THR A 80 -3.54 -12.36 7.85
C THR A 80 -2.27 -12.03 8.61
N TRP A 81 -2.12 -10.76 8.99
CA TRP A 81 -1.31 -10.35 10.10
C TRP A 81 -1.96 -11.07 11.26
N ASN A 82 -1.39 -12.23 11.53
CA ASN A 82 -2.00 -13.29 12.26
C ASN A 82 -2.40 -12.70 13.61
N ARG A 83 -3.64 -12.94 14.08
CA ARG A 83 -4.14 -12.34 15.33
C ARG A 83 -3.24 -12.62 16.54
N TRP A 84 -2.31 -13.56 16.39
CA TRP A 84 -1.26 -13.97 17.33
C TRP A 84 0.02 -13.13 17.27
N GLU A 85 0.29 -12.39 16.19
CA GLU A 85 1.48 -11.55 16.06
C GLU A 85 1.40 -10.28 16.92
N ARG A 86 0.19 -9.75 17.15
CA ARG A 86 -0.04 -8.61 18.05
C ARG A 86 0.31 -8.92 19.52
N PRO A 87 -0.19 -10.01 20.13
CA PRO A 87 0.22 -10.37 21.48
C PRO A 87 1.71 -10.77 21.55
N LEU A 88 2.28 -11.40 20.51
CA LEU A 88 3.71 -11.71 20.46
C LEU A 88 4.59 -10.45 20.40
N ALA A 89 4.21 -9.43 19.63
CA ALA A 89 4.96 -8.17 19.55
C ALA A 89 4.93 -7.41 20.88
N LEU A 90 3.78 -7.37 21.56
CA LEU A 90 3.65 -6.76 22.88
C LEU A 90 4.44 -7.53 23.96
N GLY A 91 4.38 -8.87 23.92
CA GLY A 91 5.17 -9.72 24.82
C GLY A 91 6.68 -9.55 24.62
N GLY A 92 7.14 -9.50 23.38
CA GLY A 92 8.55 -9.27 23.04
C GLY A 92 9.07 -7.91 23.51
N ALA A 93 8.29 -6.85 23.33
CA ALA A 93 8.66 -5.51 23.81
C ALA A 93 8.77 -5.46 25.34
N LEU A 94 7.83 -6.07 26.07
CA LEU A 94 7.87 -6.14 27.53
C LEU A 94 9.09 -6.94 28.02
N ALA A 95 9.36 -8.08 27.41
CA ALA A 95 10.51 -8.92 27.76
C ALA A 95 11.85 -8.19 27.55
N ALA A 96 11.97 -7.43 26.46
CA ALA A 96 13.16 -6.62 26.20
C ALA A 96 13.38 -5.52 27.25
N LEU A 97 12.31 -4.85 27.70
CA LEU A 97 12.39 -3.84 28.76
C LEU A 97 12.82 -4.45 30.10
N VAL A 98 12.26 -5.62 30.46
CA VAL A 98 12.63 -6.34 31.68
C VAL A 98 14.09 -6.80 31.62
N ALA A 99 14.54 -7.35 30.49
CA ALA A 99 15.93 -7.75 30.29
C ALA A 99 16.89 -6.55 30.42
N ALA A 100 16.54 -5.40 29.84
CA ALA A 100 17.33 -4.18 29.98
C ALA A 100 17.42 -3.71 31.44
N MET A 101 16.32 -3.74 32.20
CA MET A 101 16.30 -3.43 33.63
C MET A 101 17.18 -4.38 34.45
N LEU A 102 17.15 -5.68 34.17
CA LEU A 102 17.98 -6.65 34.87
C LEU A 102 19.47 -6.43 34.59
N VAL A 103 19.85 -6.13 33.35
CA VAL A 103 21.24 -5.84 32.99
C VAL A 103 21.76 -4.59 33.69
N THR A 104 20.98 -3.50 33.72
CA THR A 104 21.39 -2.27 34.41
C THR A 104 21.49 -2.46 35.92
N HIS A 105 20.60 -3.26 36.52
CA HIS A 105 20.66 -3.59 37.94
C HIS A 105 21.87 -4.47 38.30
N GLN A 106 22.26 -5.41 37.44
CA GLN A 106 23.46 -6.22 37.66
C GLN A 106 24.74 -5.39 37.52
N ALA A 107 24.76 -4.41 36.61
CA ALA A 107 25.88 -3.48 36.46
C ALA A 107 26.05 -2.58 37.69
N SER A 108 24.97 -2.01 38.22
CA SER A 108 25.03 -1.14 39.41
C SER A 108 25.43 -1.88 40.69
N VAL A 109 24.99 -3.13 40.87
CA VAL A 109 25.41 -3.96 42.01
C VAL A 109 26.89 -4.34 41.91
N ARG A 110 27.40 -4.58 40.70
CA ARG A 110 28.84 -4.86 40.49
C ARG A 110 29.73 -3.67 40.80
N GLU A 111 29.29 -2.46 40.49
CA GLU A 111 30.00 -1.23 40.86
C GLU A 111 29.98 -0.99 42.38
N ALA A 112 28.89 -1.30 43.07
CA ALA A 112 28.79 -1.18 44.52
C ALA A 112 29.69 -2.18 45.29
N VAL A 113 30.09 -3.28 44.65
CA VAL A 113 30.95 -4.34 45.23
C VAL A 113 32.42 -4.19 44.77
N ALA A 114 32.78 -3.12 44.06
CA ALA A 114 34.19 -2.84 43.74
C ALA A 114 35.03 -2.87 45.03
N PRO A 115 36.01 -3.78 45.16
CA PRO A 115 36.74 -3.95 46.40
C PRO A 115 37.58 -2.69 46.63
N ARG A 116 37.30 -1.98 47.73
CA ARG A 116 38.26 -1.05 48.34
C ARG A 116 39.49 -1.87 48.75
N THR A 117 40.46 -1.99 47.86
CA THR A 117 41.79 -2.46 48.23
C THR A 117 42.85 -1.43 47.88
N LEU A 118 43.61 -1.11 48.93
CA LEU A 118 45.00 -0.67 48.94
C LEU A 118 45.32 0.75 48.47
N SER A 119 45.24 1.70 49.41
CA SER A 119 46.33 2.68 49.59
C SER A 119 46.35 3.19 51.03
N LEU A 120 47.32 2.69 51.80
CA LEU A 120 48.16 3.51 52.68
C LEU A 120 49.32 2.64 53.14
N VAL A 121 50.29 2.56 52.23
CA VAL A 121 51.70 2.27 52.47
C VAL A 121 52.29 3.46 53.23
N GLU A 122 53.00 3.15 54.32
CA GLU A 122 54.21 3.81 54.82
C GLU A 122 54.14 5.21 55.48
N LYS A 123 54.01 5.19 56.81
CA LYS A 123 54.67 6.05 57.81
C LYS A 123 54.18 5.56 59.18
N ASP A 124 55.00 5.12 60.13
CA ASP A 124 56.16 5.81 60.67
C ASP A 124 57.19 4.84 61.23
N GLY A 125 58.46 5.18 61.02
CA GLY A 125 59.52 4.87 61.97
C GLY A 125 59.58 5.95 63.05
N ALA A 126 59.70 5.52 64.30
CA ALA A 126 60.07 6.21 65.55
C ALA A 126 59.18 5.59 66.63
N GLU A 127 59.66 5.00 67.72
CA GLU A 127 60.81 5.36 68.53
C GLU A 127 61.14 4.16 69.42
N GLY A 128 62.41 3.77 69.48
CA GLY A 128 62.93 2.90 70.52
C GLY A 128 63.81 3.72 71.44
N ARG A 129 63.49 3.73 72.74
CA ARG A 129 64.39 3.49 73.88
C ARG A 129 63.69 3.86 75.18
#